data_AF-A0A9D6DP80-F1
#
_entry.id   AF-A0A9D6DP80-F1
#
_cell.length_a   1.000
_cell.length_b   1.000
_cell.length_c   1.000
_cell.angle_alpha   90.00
_cell.angle_beta   90.00
_cell.angle_gamma   90.00
#
_symmetry.space_group_name_H-M   'P 1'
#
loop_
_entity.id
_entity.type
_entity.pdbx_description
1 polymer ?
#
loop_
_entity_poly.entity_id
_entity_poly.type
_entity_poly.pdbx_seq_one_letter_code
_entity_poly.pdbx_strand_id
1 'polypeptide(L)'
;MKLAVILYGPPGSGKGTQANLLAEKFGLFHLDTGTYIEQVVHDPANRGNRVIERERRFFDTGILCTPSWVRAIVEKKTREVRA
;
A
#
# COMPACT_ATOMS: atom_id res chain seq x y z
N MET A 1 -5.75 -10.28 -20.77
CA MET A 1 -5.02 -10.82 -19.59
C MET A 1 -4.59 -9.63 -18.73
N LYS A 2 -4.69 -9.68 -17.39
CA LYS A 2 -4.23 -8.59 -16.51
C LYS A 2 -2.87 -8.98 -15.92
N LEU A 3 -1.86 -8.11 -16.03
CA LEU A 3 -0.51 -8.33 -15.50
C LEU A 3 -0.38 -7.66 -14.13
N ALA A 4 0.15 -8.37 -13.14
CA ALA A 4 0.55 -7.83 -11.86
C ALA A 4 1.98 -8.26 -11.58
N VAL A 5 2.83 -7.30 -11.22
CA VAL A 5 4.25 -7.52 -10.91
C VAL A 5 4.46 -7.18 -9.44
N ILE A 6 5.01 -8.11 -8.67
CA ILE A 6 5.34 -7.91 -7.26
C ILE A 6 6.86 -7.85 -7.13
N LEU A 7 7.36 -6.76 -6.57
CA LEU A 7 8.78 -6.57 -6.28
C LEU A 7 9.02 -6.73 -4.77
N TYR A 8 9.86 -7.69 -4.41
CA TYR A 8 10.23 -7.97 -3.01
C TYR A 8 11.74 -7.91 -2.82
N GLY A 9 12.19 -7.66 -1.60
CA GLY A 9 13.61 -7.43 -1.28
C GLY A 9 13.80 -6.54 -0.04
N PRO A 10 15.01 -6.50 0.55
CA PRO A 10 15.27 -5.84 1.82
C PRO A 10 15.07 -4.31 1.74
N PRO A 11 14.86 -3.61 2.87
CA PRO A 11 14.89 -2.15 2.92
C PRO A 11 16.17 -1.59 2.27
N GLY A 12 16.06 -0.49 1.54
CA GLY A 12 17.21 0.11 0.83
C GLY A 12 17.64 -0.58 -0.47
N SER A 13 17.06 -1.73 -0.85
CA SER A 13 17.45 -2.47 -2.07
C SER A 13 17.01 -1.85 -3.41
N GLY A 14 16.47 -0.62 -3.40
CA GLY A 14 16.05 0.09 -4.62
C GLY A 14 14.73 -0.36 -5.25
N LYS A 15 13.88 -1.14 -4.55
CA LYS A 15 12.60 -1.65 -5.10
C LYS A 15 11.70 -0.55 -5.65
N GLY A 16 11.50 0.53 -4.90
CA GLY A 16 10.63 1.64 -5.32
C GLY A 16 11.14 2.30 -6.60
N THR A 17 12.46 2.50 -6.70
CA THR A 17 13.11 2.99 -7.91
C THR A 17 12.86 2.06 -9.10
N GLN A 18 13.07 0.76 -8.93
CA GLN A 18 12.83 -0.23 -10.00
C GLN A 18 11.35 -0.34 -10.37
N ALA A 19 10.45 -0.25 -9.40
CA ALA A 19 9.01 -0.28 -9.62
C ALA A 19 8.54 0.89 -10.47
N ASN A 20 9.02 2.10 -10.18
CA ASN A 20 8.75 3.30 -10.97
C ASN A 20 9.25 3.15 -12.41
N LEU A 21 10.50 2.70 -12.60
CA LEU A 21 11.09 2.51 -13.93
C LEU A 21 10.34 1.45 -14.76
N LEU A 22 9.92 0.34 -14.14
CA LEU A 22 9.12 -0.69 -14.80
C LEU A 22 7.73 -0.17 -15.15
N ALA A 23 7.11 0.59 -14.25
CA ALA A 23 5.80 1.19 -14.48
C ALA A 23 5.82 2.15 -15.67
N GLU A 24 6.79 3.05 -15.74
CA GLU A 24 6.97 3.97 -16.86
C GLU A 24 7.26 3.21 -18.17
N LYS A 25 8.19 2.25 -18.14
CA LYS A 25 8.61 1.51 -19.34
C LYS A 25 7.50 0.67 -19.96
N PHE A 26 6.63 0.08 -19.13
CA PHE A 26 5.60 -0.86 -19.57
C PHE A 26 4.17 -0.28 -19.50
N GLY A 27 4.03 1.02 -19.18
CA GLY A 27 2.72 1.65 -19.02
C GLY A 27 1.88 1.03 -17.91
N LEU A 28 2.51 0.56 -16.83
CA LEU A 28 1.83 -0.04 -15.68
C LEU A 28 1.57 1.03 -14.60
N PHE A 29 0.59 0.76 -13.76
CA PHE A 29 0.38 1.54 -12.54
C PHE A 29 1.31 1.04 -11.43
N HIS A 30 2.11 1.93 -10.85
CA HIS A 30 2.88 1.60 -9.65
C HIS A 30 2.03 1.78 -8.39
N LEU A 31 1.74 0.67 -7.71
CA LEU A 31 1.08 0.66 -6.40
C LEU A 31 2.09 0.36 -5.28
N ASP A 32 2.51 1.40 -4.57
CA ASP A 32 3.22 1.24 -3.30
C ASP A 32 2.21 1.06 -2.16
N THR A 33 2.08 -0.18 -1.68
CA THR A 33 1.15 -0.52 -0.60
C THR A 33 1.55 0.10 0.73
N GLY A 34 2.85 0.31 0.99
CA GLY A 34 3.33 0.90 2.23
C GLY A 34 2.91 2.37 2.34
N THR A 35 3.24 3.16 1.31
CA THR A 35 2.84 4.57 1.22
C THR A 35 1.32 4.72 1.26
N TYR A 36 0.57 3.85 0.58
CA TYR A 36 -0.90 3.91 0.59
C TYR A 36 -1.50 3.58 1.97
N ILE A 37 -0.97 2.57 2.69
CA ILE A 37 -1.41 2.26 4.04
C ILE A 37 -1.11 3.43 4.99
N GLU A 38 0.09 4.01 4.89
CA GLU A 38 0.49 5.19 5.67
C GLU A 38 -0.49 6.35 5.46
N GLN A 39 -0.82 6.66 4.20
CA GLN A 39 -1.81 7.67 3.86
C GLN A 39 -3.16 7.39 4.51
N VAL A 40 -3.67 6.15 4.44
CA VAL A 40 -4.97 5.81 5.03
C VAL A 40 -4.99 5.99 6.54
N VAL A 41 -3.95 5.52 7.25
CA VAL A 41 -3.93 5.57 8.71
C VAL A 41 -3.64 6.96 9.27
N HIS A 42 -2.99 7.84 8.50
CA HIS A 42 -2.70 9.23 8.88
C HIS A 42 -3.68 10.26 8.30
N ASP A 43 -4.62 9.87 7.43
CA ASP A 43 -5.62 10.77 6.85
C ASP A 43 -6.55 11.36 7.94
N PRO A 44 -6.59 12.71 8.07
CA PRO A 44 -7.48 13.38 9.02
C PRO A 44 -8.97 13.03 8.86
N ALA A 45 -9.42 12.69 7.65
CA ALA A 45 -10.80 12.29 7.37
C ALA A 45 -11.19 10.97 8.05
N ASN A 46 -10.21 10.15 8.44
CA ASN A 46 -10.41 8.86 9.09
C ASN A 46 -10.40 8.93 10.63
N ARG A 47 -10.25 10.13 11.21
CA ARG A 47 -10.28 10.31 12.68
C ARG A 47 -11.62 9.85 13.28
N GLY A 48 -11.57 9.22 14.45
CA GLY A 48 -12.75 8.65 15.11
C GLY A 48 -13.13 7.26 14.61
N ASN A 49 -12.53 6.77 13.51
CA ASN A 49 -12.68 5.37 13.12
C ASN A 49 -11.78 4.48 14.00
N ARG A 50 -12.39 3.79 14.97
CA ARG A 50 -11.69 2.91 15.93
C ARG A 50 -10.82 1.84 15.26
N VAL A 51 -11.21 1.35 14.08
CA VAL A 51 -10.40 0.37 13.34
C VAL A 51 -9.15 1.05 12.82
N ILE A 52 -9.28 2.19 12.15
CA ILE A 52 -8.13 2.91 11.57
C ILE A 52 -7.19 3.40 12.67
N GLU A 53 -7.72 3.86 13.82
CA GLU A 53 -6.89 4.27 14.96
C GLU A 53 -6.08 3.11 15.55
N ARG A 54 -6.64 1.90 15.59
CA ARG A 54 -5.90 0.69 15.98
C ARG A 54 -4.77 0.39 14.99
N GLU A 55 -5.07 0.42 13.69
CA GLU A 55 -4.07 0.14 12.65
C GLU A 55 -2.98 1.21 12.59
N ARG A 56 -3.32 2.49 12.81
CA ARG A 56 -2.36 3.58 12.96
C ARG A 56 -1.38 3.30 14.10
N ARG A 57 -1.87 2.85 15.25
CA ARG A 57 -1.01 2.48 16.39
C ARG A 57 -0.05 1.35 15.99
N PHE A 58 -0.52 0.32 15.27
CA PHE A 58 0.35 -0.76 14.82
C PHE A 58 1.42 -0.24 13.86
N PHE A 59 1.03 0.55 12.86
CA PHE A 59 1.94 1.17 11.90
C PHE A 59 3.02 2.01 12.59
N ASP A 60 2.63 2.95 13.46
CA ASP A 60 3.54 3.87 14.14
C ASP A 60 4.52 3.16 15.09
N THR A 61 4.15 1.97 15.59
CA THR A 61 4.99 1.15 16.51
C THR A 61 5.80 0.07 15.79
N GLY A 62 5.69 -0.03 14.46
CA GLY A 62 6.33 -1.10 13.68
C GLY A 62 5.72 -2.49 13.89
N ILE A 63 4.56 -2.58 14.56
CA ILE A 63 3.78 -3.82 14.65
C ILE A 63 3.07 -4.05 13.31
N LEU A 64 3.04 -5.31 12.87
CA LEU A 64 2.35 -5.67 11.64
C LEU A 64 0.85 -5.30 11.73
N CYS A 65 0.39 -4.49 10.77
CA CYS A 65 -1.03 -4.16 10.63
C CYS A 65 -1.86 -5.44 10.41
N THR A 66 -3.13 -5.42 10.82
CA THR A 66 -4.01 -6.59 10.78
C THR A 66 -4.11 -7.14 9.34
N PRO A 67 -3.72 -8.41 9.07
CA PRO A 67 -3.63 -8.93 7.71
C PRO A 67 -4.94 -8.85 6.90
N SER A 68 -6.08 -9.10 7.55
CA SER A 68 -7.40 -9.01 6.90
C SER A 68 -7.78 -7.58 6.52
N TRP A 69 -7.34 -6.59 7.30
CA TRP A 69 -7.56 -5.18 7.01
C TRP A 69 -6.64 -4.71 5.87
N VAL A 70 -5.36 -5.09 5.89
CA VAL A 70 -4.41 -4.81 4.80
C VAL A 70 -4.96 -5.36 3.47
N ARG A 71 -5.43 -6.62 3.48
CA ARG A 71 -6.07 -7.23 2.30
C ARG A 71 -7.24 -6.38 1.79
N ALA A 72 -8.15 -5.98 2.67
CA ALA A 72 -9.33 -5.20 2.28
C ALA A 72 -8.96 -3.85 1.65
N ILE A 73 -7.97 -3.16 2.20
CA ILE A 73 -7.52 -1.86 1.71
C ILE A 73 -6.79 -1.96 0.38
N VAL A 74 -5.87 -2.92 0.25
CA VAL A 74 -5.15 -3.17 -1.01
C VAL A 74 -6.12 -3.63 -2.10
N GLU A 75 -7.11 -4.46 -1.77
CA GLU A 75 -8.16 -4.88 -2.69
C GLU A 75 -8.98 -3.68 -3.18
N LYS A 76 -9.42 -2.79 -2.27
CA LYS A 76 -10.11 -1.56 -2.64
C LYS A 76 -9.29 -0.73 -3.63
N LYS A 77 -8.01 -0.50 -3.33
CA LYS A 77 -7.15 0.32 -4.18
C LYS A 77 -6.88 -0.31 -5.55
N THR A 78 -6.69 -1.62 -5.57
CA THR A 78 -6.47 -2.37 -6.82
C THR A 78 -7.71 -2.32 -7.72
N ARG A 79 -8.93 -2.25 -7.15
CA ARG A 79 -10.16 -2.07 -7.93
C ARG A 79 -10.28 -0.66 -8.53
N GLU A 80 -9.87 0.38 -7.80
CA GLU A 80 -9.87 1.77 -8.30
C GLU A 80 -8.93 1.94 -9.50
N VAL A 81 -7.73 1.35 -9.43
CA VAL A 81 -6.73 1.39 -10.52
C VAL A 81 -7.19 0.60 -11.77
N ARG A 82 -8.15 -0.31 -11.59
CA ARG A 82 -8.70 -1.12 -12.68
C ARG A 82 -9.87 -0.46 -13.42
N ALA A 83 -10.43 0.62 -12.87
CA ALA A 83 -11.52 1.38 -13.49
C ALA A 83 -10.94 2.34 -14.54
#